data_AF-A0AAP5H257-F1
#
_entry.id   AF-A0AAP5H257-F1
#
_cell.length_a   1.000
_cell.length_b   1.000
_cell.length_c   1.000
_cell.angle_alpha   90.00
_cell.angle_beta   90.00
_cell.angle_gamma   90.00
#
_symmetry.space_group_name_H-M   'P 1'
#
loop_
_entity.id
_entity.type
_entity.pdbx_description
1 polymer ?
#
loop_
_entity_poly.entity_id
_entity_poly.type
_entity_poly.pdbx_seq_one_letter_code
_entity_poly.pdbx_strand_id
1 'polypeptide(L)'
;MNIADITSIQDHYGVVFPQEYLDFQQANSSSSFNLMESGEVMDWQIRFSALDDQFITNNIQMVDEVNPDPKRIIPIAWSVSSGNNYLLDYRKHSARPAVLLMEHEEAIVREDAESETDTPEGAQRLMEGNVREIADSFASFIAKLKVDQAL
;
A
#
# COMPACT_ATOMS: atom_id res chain seq x y z
N MET A 1 0.79 -7.01 17.50
CA MET A 1 0.34 -5.63 17.26
C MET A 1 0.24 -4.92 18.60
N ASN A 2 0.91 -3.78 18.74
CA ASN A 2 0.98 -3.01 19.98
C ASN A 2 0.41 -1.60 19.72
N ILE A 3 -0.46 -1.14 20.61
CA ILE A 3 -1.16 0.14 20.46
C ILE A 3 -0.17 1.31 20.36
N ALA A 4 0.93 1.27 21.13
CA ALA A 4 1.93 2.34 21.09
C ALA A 4 2.61 2.47 19.72
N ASP A 5 2.85 1.34 19.04
CA ASP A 5 3.47 1.33 17.71
C ASP A 5 2.48 1.88 16.67
N ILE A 6 1.21 1.47 16.73
CA ILE A 6 0.15 2.01 15.85
C ILE A 6 0.02 3.53 16.02
N THR A 7 -0.02 4.03 17.25
CA THR A 7 -0.08 5.47 17.53
C THR A 7 1.12 6.19 16.92
N SER A 8 2.33 5.65 17.10
CA SER A 8 3.55 6.25 16.55
C SER A 8 3.55 6.29 15.02
N ILE A 9 3.06 5.23 14.37
CA ILE A 9 2.91 5.18 12.90
C ILE A 9 1.90 6.22 12.43
N GLN A 10 0.72 6.27 13.06
CA GLN A 10 -0.32 7.24 12.73
C GLN A 10 0.15 8.69 12.90
N ASP A 11 0.86 8.98 13.99
CA ASP A 11 1.41 10.31 14.26
C ASP A 11 2.49 10.70 13.24
N HIS A 12 3.34 9.75 12.83
CA HIS A 12 4.37 9.97 11.81
C HIS A 12 3.76 10.41 10.46
N TYR A 13 2.73 9.70 10.00
CA TYR A 13 2.07 10.00 8.73
C TYR A 13 0.96 11.06 8.84
N GLY A 14 0.53 11.40 10.05
CA GLY A 14 -0.60 12.31 10.28
C GLY A 14 -1.94 11.71 9.81
N VAL A 15 -2.12 10.40 9.94
CA VAL A 15 -3.31 9.65 9.50
C VAL A 15 -3.94 8.88 10.64
N VAL A 16 -5.18 8.43 10.46
CA VAL A 16 -5.81 7.44 11.33
C VAL A 16 -6.17 6.23 10.48
N PHE A 17 -5.63 5.07 10.84
CA PHE A 17 -5.94 3.84 10.15
C PHE A 17 -7.43 3.49 10.32
N PRO A 18 -8.10 2.99 9.26
CA PRO A 18 -9.46 2.48 9.39
C PRO A 18 -9.53 1.36 10.42
N GLN A 19 -10.56 1.36 11.28
CA GLN A 19 -10.71 0.30 12.30
C GLN A 19 -10.79 -1.10 11.64
N GLU A 20 -11.47 -1.19 10.49
CA GLU A 20 -11.53 -2.42 9.69
C GLU A 20 -10.16 -2.94 9.25
N TYR A 21 -9.19 -2.05 8.97
CA TYR A 21 -7.82 -2.44 8.67
C TYR A 21 -7.14 -3.01 9.90
N LEU A 22 -7.27 -2.35 11.05
CA LEU A 22 -6.68 -2.82 12.31
C LEU A 22 -7.25 -4.17 12.74
N ASP A 23 -8.57 -4.33 12.68
CA ASP A 23 -9.26 -5.58 13.02
C ASP A 23 -8.81 -6.72 12.08
N PHE A 24 -8.70 -6.43 10.78
CA PHE A 24 -8.23 -7.40 9.79
C PHE A 24 -6.78 -7.84 10.07
N GLN A 25 -5.90 -6.88 10.35
CA GLN A 25 -4.48 -7.13 10.63
C GLN A 25 -4.33 -7.99 11.90
N GLN A 26 -5.14 -7.73 12.93
CA GLN A 26 -5.13 -8.51 14.17
C GLN A 26 -5.59 -9.96 13.94
N ALA A 27 -6.61 -10.17 13.11
CA ALA A 27 -7.13 -11.51 12.83
C ALA A 27 -6.24 -12.32 11.87
N ASN A 28 -5.39 -11.66 11.08
CA ASN A 28 -4.69 -12.28 9.94
C ASN A 28 -3.17 -12.02 9.91
N SER A 29 -2.54 -11.72 11.04
CA SER A 29 -1.15 -11.27 11.13
C SER A 29 -0.09 -12.21 10.53
N SER A 30 -0.44 -13.45 10.21
CA SER A 30 0.47 -14.46 9.63
C SER A 30 -0.08 -15.11 8.35
N SER A 31 -1.21 -14.61 7.86
CA SER A 31 -1.85 -15.13 6.65
C SER A 31 -1.24 -14.50 5.40
N SER A 32 -1.13 -15.29 4.34
CA SER A 32 -0.96 -14.78 2.97
C SER A 32 -2.30 -14.78 2.24
N PHE A 33 -2.43 -13.91 1.24
CA PHE A 33 -3.65 -13.74 0.48
C PHE A 33 -3.38 -13.74 -1.02
N ASN A 34 -4.37 -14.18 -1.79
CA ASN A 34 -4.41 -14.05 -3.23
C ASN A 34 -5.47 -13.00 -3.59
N LEU A 35 -5.13 -12.06 -4.47
CA LEU A 35 -6.07 -11.08 -5.01
C LEU A 35 -6.87 -11.75 -6.13
N MET A 36 -8.20 -11.69 -6.00
CA MET A 36 -9.13 -12.24 -6.97
C MET A 36 -9.80 -11.13 -7.77
N GLU A 37 -9.89 -11.31 -9.09
CA GLU A 37 -10.71 -10.48 -9.95
C GLU A 37 -11.44 -11.36 -10.97
N SER A 38 -12.76 -11.18 -11.11
CA SER A 38 -13.60 -11.94 -12.05
C SER A 38 -13.46 -13.49 -11.97
N GLY A 39 -13.06 -14.02 -10.81
CA GLY A 39 -12.86 -15.46 -10.59
C GLY A 39 -11.45 -15.96 -10.84
N GLU A 40 -10.55 -15.11 -11.32
CA GLU A 40 -9.13 -15.42 -11.58
C GLU A 40 -8.24 -14.81 -10.50
N VAL A 41 -7.07 -15.41 -10.30
CA VAL A 41 -6.05 -14.87 -9.38
C VAL A 41 -5.20 -13.87 -10.15
N MET A 42 -5.22 -12.62 -9.70
CA MET A 42 -4.47 -11.52 -10.31
C MET A 42 -3.09 -11.35 -9.68
N ASP A 43 -2.97 -11.64 -8.38
CA ASP A 43 -1.72 -11.52 -7.63
C ASP A 43 -1.72 -12.50 -6.47
N TRP A 44 -0.55 -13.02 -6.12
CA TRP A 44 -0.39 -14.15 -5.20
C TRP A 44 0.47 -13.78 -4.00
N GLN A 45 0.23 -14.45 -2.87
CA GLN A 45 1.07 -14.33 -1.68
C GLN A 45 1.22 -12.90 -1.17
N ILE A 46 0.13 -12.13 -1.19
CA ILE A 46 0.04 -10.81 -0.60
C ILE A 46 0.15 -10.94 0.92
N ARG A 47 1.08 -10.19 1.51
CA ARG A 47 1.35 -10.15 2.94
C ARG A 47 1.21 -8.72 3.43
N PHE A 48 0.51 -8.56 4.54
CA PHE A 48 0.34 -7.26 5.18
C PHE A 48 1.55 -6.92 6.04
N SER A 49 2.01 -5.68 5.92
CA SER A 49 3.08 -5.12 6.73
C SER A 49 2.69 -5.10 8.20
N ALA A 50 3.57 -5.63 9.04
CA ALA A 50 3.42 -5.60 10.48
C ALA A 50 3.39 -4.15 10.97
N LEU A 51 2.38 -3.79 11.76
CA LEU A 51 2.31 -2.49 12.44
C LEU A 51 3.18 -2.53 13.71
N ASP A 52 4.49 -2.48 13.50
CA ASP A 52 5.55 -2.51 14.52
C ASP A 52 6.54 -1.34 14.35
N ASP A 53 7.61 -1.34 15.14
CA ASP A 53 8.63 -0.28 15.14
C ASP A 53 9.46 -0.20 13.84
N GLN A 54 9.39 -1.21 12.96
CA GLN A 54 10.07 -1.22 11.67
C GLN A 54 9.19 -0.71 10.53
N PHE A 55 7.88 -0.59 10.71
CA PHE A 55 6.93 -0.25 9.65
C PHE A 55 7.35 1.00 8.85
N ILE A 56 7.66 2.09 9.54
CA ILE A 56 8.06 3.36 8.91
C ILE A 56 9.37 3.20 8.14
N THR A 57 10.39 2.62 8.76
CA THR A 57 11.71 2.43 8.16
C THR A 57 11.63 1.56 6.90
N ASN A 58 10.86 0.48 6.96
CA ASN A 58 10.66 -0.42 5.83
C ASN A 58 9.98 0.30 4.67
N ASN A 59 8.93 1.08 4.93
CA ASN A 59 8.25 1.84 3.88
C ASN A 59 9.18 2.87 3.21
N ILE A 60 9.96 3.60 4.01
CA ILE A 60 10.95 4.57 3.50
C ILE A 60 11.97 3.87 2.58
N GLN A 61 12.49 2.73 3.00
CA GLN A 61 13.55 2.04 2.27
C GLN A 61 13.05 1.29 1.03
N MET A 62 11.80 0.83 1.02
CA MET A 62 11.31 -0.08 -0.01
C MET A 62 10.36 0.57 -1.00
N VAL A 63 9.69 1.67 -0.66
CA VAL A 63 8.57 2.19 -1.46
C VAL A 63 8.63 3.70 -1.69
N ASP A 64 9.19 4.50 -0.78
CA ASP A 64 9.08 5.96 -0.85
C ASP A 64 9.69 6.58 -2.13
N GLU A 65 10.74 5.98 -2.68
CA GLU A 65 11.40 6.46 -3.91
C GLU A 65 10.51 6.37 -5.15
N VAL A 66 9.56 5.43 -5.15
CA VAL A 66 8.60 5.20 -6.25
C VAL A 66 7.17 5.66 -5.89
N ASN A 67 6.96 6.14 -4.66
CA ASN A 67 5.66 6.59 -4.19
C ASN A 67 5.43 8.06 -4.57
N PRO A 68 4.31 8.40 -5.25
CA PRO A 68 4.03 9.77 -5.64
C PRO A 68 3.83 10.72 -4.45
N ASP A 69 3.36 10.21 -3.31
CA ASP A 69 3.11 11.01 -2.11
C ASP A 69 3.28 10.18 -0.81
N PRO A 70 4.54 9.93 -0.37
CA PRO A 70 4.84 9.08 0.79
C PRO A 70 4.17 9.50 2.10
N LYS A 71 3.77 10.77 2.22
CA LYS A 71 3.12 11.27 3.43
C LYS A 71 1.64 10.90 3.51
N ARG A 72 0.99 10.65 2.37
CA ARG A 72 -0.47 10.45 2.28
C ARG A 72 -0.87 9.15 1.59
N ILE A 73 0.08 8.46 0.96
CA ILE A 73 -0.12 7.16 0.34
C ILE A 73 0.73 6.16 1.11
N ILE A 74 0.09 5.34 1.94
CA ILE A 74 0.79 4.53 2.94
C ILE A 74 0.83 3.06 2.47
N PRO A 75 2.02 2.49 2.21
CA PRO A 75 2.14 1.06 1.89
C PRO A 75 1.68 0.21 3.08
N ILE A 76 0.82 -0.77 2.83
CA ILE A 76 0.22 -1.64 3.87
C ILE A 76 0.41 -3.13 3.61
N ALA A 77 0.73 -3.51 2.37
CA ALA A 77 1.00 -4.89 2.00
C ALA A 77 1.85 -4.95 0.74
N TRP A 78 2.51 -6.09 0.52
CA TRP A 78 3.23 -6.40 -0.70
C TRP A 78 2.93 -7.82 -1.16
N SER A 79 3.01 -8.05 -2.47
CA SER A 79 3.02 -9.39 -3.04
C SER A 79 4.43 -9.95 -3.01
N VAL A 80 4.61 -11.11 -2.39
CA VAL A 80 5.89 -11.82 -2.43
C VAL A 80 6.22 -12.32 -3.84
N SER A 81 5.20 -12.58 -4.65
CA SER A 81 5.38 -13.14 -6.00
C SER A 81 5.77 -12.11 -7.05
N SER A 82 5.15 -10.93 -7.03
CA SER A 82 5.33 -9.88 -8.05
C SER A 82 6.13 -8.67 -7.55
N GLY A 83 6.31 -8.53 -6.24
CA GLY A 83 6.88 -7.32 -5.63
C GLY A 83 5.90 -6.14 -5.58
N ASN A 84 4.67 -6.29 -6.10
CA ASN A 84 3.68 -5.22 -6.13
C ASN A 84 3.33 -4.75 -4.71
N ASN A 85 3.12 -3.44 -4.57
CA ASN A 85 2.73 -2.83 -3.30
C ASN A 85 1.26 -2.42 -3.31
N TYR A 86 0.62 -2.58 -2.16
CA TYR A 86 -0.76 -2.18 -1.91
C TYR A 86 -0.76 -1.05 -0.89
N LEU A 87 -1.43 0.06 -1.22
CA LEU A 87 -1.30 1.31 -0.47
C LEU A 87 -2.67 1.90 -0.11
N LEU A 88 -2.78 2.52 1.06
CA LEU A 88 -3.93 3.33 1.44
C LEU A 88 -3.74 4.78 0.97
N ASP A 89 -4.68 5.30 0.20
CA ASP A 89 -4.67 6.69 -0.30
C ASP A 89 -5.54 7.62 0.55
N TYR A 90 -4.87 8.43 1.36
CA TYR A 90 -5.51 9.42 2.24
C TYR A 90 -5.67 10.80 1.58
N ARG A 91 -5.28 11.00 0.31
CA ARG A 91 -5.30 12.33 -0.33
C ARG A 91 -6.70 12.91 -0.48
N LYS A 92 -7.73 12.07 -0.61
CA LYS A 92 -9.14 12.48 -0.79
C LYS A 92 -9.99 12.28 0.46
N HIS A 93 -9.83 11.15 1.15
CA HIS A 93 -10.70 10.76 2.26
C HIS A 93 -9.89 10.17 3.42
N SER A 94 -9.76 10.94 4.50
CA SER A 94 -8.94 10.55 5.66
C SER A 94 -9.52 9.36 6.45
N ALA A 95 -10.85 9.27 6.56
CA ALA A 95 -11.51 8.20 7.31
C ALA A 95 -11.80 6.93 6.51
N ARG A 96 -11.78 7.03 5.18
CA ARG A 96 -12.07 5.92 4.26
C ARG A 96 -11.14 6.02 3.04
N PRO A 97 -9.83 5.78 3.23
CA PRO A 97 -8.87 5.83 2.15
C PRO A 97 -9.18 4.76 1.09
N ALA A 98 -8.95 5.10 -0.17
CA ALA A 98 -8.99 4.13 -1.25
C ALA A 98 -7.77 3.19 -1.15
N VAL A 99 -7.82 2.05 -1.83
CA VAL A 99 -6.67 1.15 -1.97
C VAL A 99 -6.10 1.27 -3.37
N LEU A 100 -4.80 1.56 -3.44
CA LEU A 100 -4.02 1.63 -4.67
C LEU A 100 -3.18 0.37 -4.84
N LEU A 101 -2.93 0.00 -6.09
CA LEU A 101 -1.87 -0.91 -6.49
C LEU A 101 -0.72 -0.10 -7.07
N MET A 102 0.50 -0.46 -6.70
CA MET A 102 1.73 -0.02 -7.34
C MET A 102 2.45 -1.24 -7.89
N GLU A 103 2.61 -1.28 -9.21
CA GLU A 103 3.24 -2.39 -9.91
C GLU A 103 4.76 -2.21 -9.85
N HIS A 104 5.48 -3.20 -9.32
CA HIS A 104 6.92 -3.05 -9.04
C HIS A 104 7.73 -2.85 -10.32
N GLU A 105 7.39 -3.58 -11.38
CA GLU A 105 8.16 -3.58 -12.64
C GLU A 105 7.98 -2.30 -13.45
N GLU A 106 6.86 -1.59 -13.30
CA GLU A 106 6.54 -0.39 -14.06
C GLU A 106 6.79 0.91 -13.29
N ALA A 107 7.07 0.82 -11.99
CA ALA A 107 7.20 1.99 -11.14
C ALA A 107 8.48 2.79 -11.47
N ILE A 108 8.32 4.05 -11.85
CA ILE A 108 9.43 4.98 -12.07
C ILE A 108 9.95 5.52 -10.73
N VAL A 109 11.26 5.56 -10.58
CA VAL A 109 11.90 6.20 -9.42
C VAL A 109 11.82 7.72 -9.58
N ARG A 110 11.68 8.45 -8.46
CA ARG A 110 11.58 9.91 -8.46
C ARG A 110 12.71 10.61 -9.20
N GLU A 111 13.95 10.13 -9.03
CA GLU A 111 15.11 10.66 -9.75
C GLU A 111 14.92 10.56 -11.28
N ASP A 112 14.48 9.41 -11.77
CA ASP A 112 14.22 9.20 -13.19
C ASP A 112 13.08 10.12 -13.67
N ALA A 113 11.98 10.22 -12.91
CA ALA A 113 10.86 11.11 -13.24
C ALA A 113 11.28 12.59 -13.30
N GLU A 114 12.17 13.03 -12.42
CA GLU A 114 12.75 14.37 -12.41
C GLU A 114 13.70 14.59 -13.59
N SER A 115 14.39 13.56 -14.04
CA SER A 115 15.28 13.62 -15.21
C SER A 115 14.53 13.65 -16.55
N GLU A 116 13.35 13.03 -16.62
CA GLU A 116 12.52 12.92 -17.82
C GLU A 116 11.71 14.20 -18.11
N THR A 117 11.71 15.18 -17.19
CA THR A 117 10.92 16.41 -17.36
C THR A 117 11.63 17.66 -16.83
N ASP A 118 11.42 18.81 -17.48
CA ASP A 118 12.01 20.08 -17.05
C ASP A 118 11.26 20.76 -15.87
N THR A 119 10.18 20.14 -15.35
CA THR A 119 9.28 20.78 -14.38
C THR A 119 8.88 19.83 -13.25
N PRO A 120 8.82 20.30 -11.99
CA PRO A 120 8.33 19.48 -10.87
C PRO A 120 6.93 18.89 -11.11
N GLU A 121 6.03 19.63 -11.78
CA GLU A 121 4.69 19.15 -12.10
C GLU A 121 4.70 18.03 -13.15
N GLY A 122 5.67 18.05 -14.06
CA GLY A 122 5.91 16.98 -15.03
C GLY A 122 6.34 15.70 -14.33
N ALA A 123 7.38 15.79 -13.51
CA ALA A 123 7.88 14.68 -12.72
C ALA A 123 6.79 14.10 -11.81
N GLN A 124 6.02 14.96 -11.14
CA GLN A 124 4.90 14.49 -10.32
C GLN A 124 3.86 13.73 -11.16
N ARG A 125 3.51 14.19 -12.37
CA ARG A 125 2.57 13.46 -13.24
C ARG A 125 3.09 12.07 -13.63
N LEU A 126 4.40 11.91 -13.83
CA LEU A 126 4.99 10.60 -14.08
C LEU A 126 4.87 9.71 -12.84
N MET A 127 5.19 10.25 -11.66
CA MET A 127 5.05 9.52 -10.39
C MET A 127 3.61 9.10 -10.10
N GLU A 128 2.63 9.94 -10.44
CA GLU A 128 1.20 9.58 -10.32
C GLU A 128 0.83 8.38 -11.20
N GLY A 129 1.59 8.11 -12.27
CA GLY A 129 1.45 6.92 -13.11
C GLY A 129 1.84 5.61 -12.42
N ASN A 130 2.63 5.65 -11.33
CA ASN A 130 3.06 4.45 -10.61
C ASN A 130 1.93 3.76 -9.85
N VAL A 131 0.81 4.44 -9.64
CA VAL A 131 -0.27 3.96 -8.79
C VAL A 131 -1.61 3.97 -9.52
N ARG A 132 -2.40 2.93 -9.30
CA ARG A 132 -3.79 2.86 -9.79
C ARG A 132 -4.74 2.43 -8.70
N GLU A 133 -5.92 3.04 -8.67
CA GLU A 133 -6.98 2.68 -7.71
C GLU A 133 -7.56 1.30 -8.05
N ILE A 134 -7.61 0.41 -7.05
CA ILE A 134 -8.18 -0.95 -7.19
C ILE A 134 -9.39 -1.20 -6.29
N ALA A 135 -9.61 -0.35 -5.28
CA ALA A 135 -10.79 -0.37 -4.44
C ALA A 135 -11.04 1.01 -3.83
N ASP A 136 -12.31 1.37 -3.62
CA ASP A 136 -12.73 2.66 -3.04
C ASP A 136 -12.59 2.75 -1.51
N SER A 137 -12.25 1.63 -0.88
CA SER A 137 -12.12 1.45 0.57
C SER A 137 -11.37 0.17 0.90
N PHE A 138 -10.88 0.05 2.13
CA PHE A 138 -10.24 -1.17 2.60
C PHE A 138 -11.21 -2.35 2.66
N ALA A 139 -12.46 -2.13 3.11
CA ALA A 139 -13.53 -3.14 3.06
C ALA A 139 -13.75 -3.71 1.64
N SER A 140 -13.84 -2.85 0.63
CA SER A 140 -13.99 -3.28 -0.77
C SER A 140 -12.76 -4.05 -1.28
N PHE A 141 -11.57 -3.74 -0.77
CA PHE A 141 -10.34 -4.46 -1.11
C PHE A 141 -10.30 -5.86 -0.51
N ILE A 142 -10.56 -6.02 0.80
CA ILE A 142 -10.50 -7.35 1.43
C ILE A 142 -11.56 -8.31 0.91
N ALA A 143 -12.69 -7.80 0.39
CA ALA A 143 -13.70 -8.62 -0.29
C ALA A 143 -13.15 -9.30 -1.56
N LYS A 144 -12.06 -8.79 -2.13
CA LYS A 144 -11.35 -9.36 -3.27
C LYS A 144 -10.25 -10.35 -2.84
N LEU A 145 -9.93 -10.45 -1.56
CA LEU A 145 -8.86 -11.32 -1.08
C LEU A 145 -9.38 -12.72 -0.72
N LYS A 146 -8.58 -13.73 -1.02
CA LYS A 146 -8.74 -15.10 -0.51
C LYS A 146 -7.50 -15.50 0.26
N VAL A 147 -7.68 -16.16 1.40
CA VAL A 147 -6.55 -16.74 2.14
C VAL A 147 -5.85 -17.74 1.23
N ASP A 148 -4.55 -17.57 1.08
CA ASP A 148 -3.68 -18.48 0.35
C ASP A 148 -3.51 -19.75 1.19
N GLN A 149 -4.30 -20.78 0.88
CA GLN A 149 -4.15 -22.09 1.48
C GLN A 149 -3.10 -22.85 0.69
N ALA A 150 -1.95 -23.12 1.29
CA ALA A 150 -1.02 -24.11 0.77
C ALA A 150 -1.78 -25.44 0.60
N LEU A 151 -1.91 -25.91 -0.64
CA LEU A 151 -2.44 -27.23 -0.98
C LEU A 151 -1.54 -28.34 -0.42
#